data_AF-A0A4U3AFA9-F1
#
_entry.id   AF-A0A4U3AFA9-F1
#
_cell.length_a   1.000
_cell.length_b   1.000
_cell.length_c   1.000
_cell.angle_alpha   90.00
_cell.angle_beta   90.00
_cell.angle_gamma   90.00
#
_symmetry.space_group_name_H-M   'P 1'
#
loop_
_entity.id
_entity.type
_entity.pdbx_description
1 polymer ?
#
loop_
_entity_poly.entity_id
_entity_poly.type
_entity_poly.pdbx_seq_one_letter_code
_entity_poly.pdbx_strand_id
1 'polypeptide(L)'
;MMIKIAVVGSKEFMENLLPIAHKLEEIEIDPYIYLHPAESSELLKRLKPCDAIFFSGALPYYMAKEIREQLPIPSVYLQQDETTVASSLLSIIYHQSIQPHKISIDLVDRSFITNVFHDIGLKETPQVMDYENMLWSNDEIKRIIDFHLAKYQSGEVDLALTSIHAVYDELQKIGIPSERMIDPTQSIIHGLKDAKIKAELAKSHSATVGACIISFIELQESSLEQLNVISKELRGSFKQVDEMTFILYTTRGDIELSIKTNTIDRLFMNIEGAVSIGFGYGKTVNEAEQNAKIARGFAKNNPIESCFYILTSDKELFGPFPKEQRVQS
;
A
#
# COMPACT_ATOMS: atom_id res chain seq x y z
N MET A 1 2.72 12.89 17.19
CA MET A 1 3.45 11.59 17.29
C MET A 1 4.36 11.47 16.09
N MET A 2 5.60 11.01 16.22
CA MET A 2 6.49 10.87 15.06
C MET A 2 6.02 9.71 14.17
N ILE A 3 5.74 10.00 12.89
CA ILE A 3 5.40 9.00 11.88
C ILE A 3 6.63 8.71 11.02
N LYS A 4 7.05 7.45 10.99
CA LYS A 4 8.17 6.97 10.17
C LYS A 4 7.68 6.55 8.80
N ILE A 5 8.13 7.23 7.75
CA ILE A 5 7.74 6.95 6.37
C ILE A 5 8.96 6.39 5.64
N ALA A 6 8.85 5.14 5.19
CA ALA A 6 9.82 4.59 4.26
C ALA A 6 9.55 5.20 2.88
N VAL A 7 10.52 5.93 2.33
CA VAL A 7 10.38 6.51 0.99
C VAL A 7 11.12 5.61 0.01
N VAL A 8 10.48 5.23 -1.11
CA VAL A 8 11.09 4.40 -2.16
C VAL A 8 11.16 5.23 -3.44
N GLY A 9 12.37 5.56 -3.90
CA GLY A 9 12.54 6.48 -5.02
C GLY A 9 13.94 6.47 -5.62
N SER A 10 14.13 7.19 -6.73
CA SER A 10 15.48 7.41 -7.26
C SER A 10 16.28 8.34 -6.33
N LYS A 11 17.59 8.43 -6.58
CA LYS A 11 18.47 9.34 -5.86
C LYS A 11 18.02 10.79 -5.97
N GLU A 12 17.65 11.22 -7.17
CA GLU A 12 17.28 12.60 -7.47
C GLU A 12 15.94 12.99 -6.84
N PHE A 13 14.99 12.06 -6.79
CA PHE A 13 13.76 12.25 -6.05
C PHE A 13 14.04 12.51 -4.56
N MET A 14 14.94 11.73 -3.96
CA MET A 14 15.32 11.89 -2.56
C MET A 14 16.02 13.22 -2.29
N GLU A 15 16.89 13.66 -3.20
CA GLU A 15 17.58 14.95 -3.09
C GLU A 15 16.60 16.13 -3.06
N ASN A 16 15.49 16.04 -3.81
CA ASN A 16 14.40 17.04 -3.75
C ASN A 16 13.50 16.88 -2.52
N LEU A 17 13.16 15.64 -2.15
CA LEU A 17 12.22 15.35 -1.07
C LEU A 17 12.78 15.66 0.32
N LEU A 18 14.03 15.30 0.61
CA LEU A 18 14.59 15.41 1.97
C LEU A 18 14.57 16.86 2.53
N PRO A 19 14.96 17.90 1.77
CA PRO A 19 14.85 19.29 2.22
C PRO A 19 13.41 19.75 2.49
N ILE A 20 12.43 19.19 1.77
CA ILE A 20 11.01 19.48 1.97
C ILE A 20 10.51 18.78 3.24
N ALA A 21 10.80 17.49 3.37
CA ALA A 21 10.39 16.67 4.50
C ALA A 21 10.96 17.18 5.84
N HIS A 22 12.19 17.71 5.85
CA HIS A 22 12.79 18.28 7.06
C HIS A 22 12.01 19.48 7.64
N LYS A 23 11.18 20.14 6.82
CA LYS A 23 10.31 21.25 7.26
C LYS A 23 8.95 20.78 7.75
N LEU A 24 8.62 19.50 7.59
CA LEU A 24 7.35 18.93 8.02
C LEU A 24 7.50 18.39 9.43
N GLU A 25 6.70 18.92 10.35
CA GLU A 25 6.63 18.39 11.71
C GLU A 25 6.01 16.99 11.70
N GLU A 26 6.46 16.17 12.66
CA GLU A 26 5.87 14.85 12.91
C GLU A 26 6.06 13.81 11.79
N ILE A 27 7.01 14.03 10.87
CA ILE A 27 7.41 13.07 9.84
C ILE A 27 8.92 12.77 9.93
N GLU A 28 9.27 11.50 9.97
CA GLU A 28 10.65 10.98 9.86
C GLU A 28 10.77 10.16 8.57
N ILE A 29 11.78 10.44 7.74
CA ILE A 29 12.00 9.76 6.46
C ILE A 29 13.09 8.68 6.60
N ASP A 30 12.77 7.45 6.19
CA ASP A 30 13.74 6.36 5.99
C ASP A 30 13.89 6.10 4.48
N PRO A 31 15.01 6.48 3.83
CA PRO A 31 15.15 6.43 2.39
C PRO A 31 15.56 5.04 1.86
N TYR A 32 14.89 4.58 0.81
CA TYR A 32 15.18 3.39 0.03
C TYR A 32 15.39 3.80 -1.44
N ILE A 33 16.66 3.90 -1.82
CA ILE A 33 17.06 4.43 -3.12
C ILE A 33 17.22 3.29 -4.13
N TYR A 34 16.56 3.39 -5.29
CA TYR A 34 16.78 2.51 -6.44
C TYR A 34 17.54 3.23 -7.56
N LEU A 35 18.18 2.46 -8.45
CA LEU A 35 18.59 2.96 -9.76
C LEU A 35 17.48 2.73 -10.80
N HIS A 36 16.81 1.59 -10.72
CA HIS A 36 15.69 1.23 -11.59
C HIS A 36 14.43 0.88 -10.77
N PRO A 37 13.21 1.32 -11.18
CA PRO A 37 11.98 1.05 -10.44
C PRO A 37 11.72 -0.44 -10.14
N ALA A 38 12.24 -1.36 -10.96
CA ALA A 38 12.16 -2.81 -10.74
C ALA A 38 12.80 -3.28 -9.42
N GLU A 39 13.76 -2.53 -8.89
CA GLU A 39 14.44 -2.85 -7.63
C GLU A 39 13.54 -2.60 -6.41
N SER A 40 12.39 -1.93 -6.57
CA SER A 40 11.49 -1.57 -5.47
C SER A 40 11.05 -2.78 -4.66
N SER A 41 10.78 -3.91 -5.30
CA SER A 41 10.45 -5.17 -4.61
C SER A 41 11.60 -5.66 -3.72
N GLU A 42 12.84 -5.66 -4.21
CA GLU A 42 14.00 -6.07 -3.42
C GLU A 42 14.28 -5.11 -2.26
N LEU A 43 14.06 -3.81 -2.46
CA LEU A 43 14.17 -2.80 -1.40
C LEU A 43 13.18 -3.08 -0.26
N LEU A 44 11.92 -3.43 -0.59
CA LEU A 44 10.91 -3.76 0.42
C LEU A 44 11.25 -5.02 1.23
N LYS A 45 12.03 -5.98 0.70
CA LYS A 45 12.45 -7.15 1.49
C LYS A 45 13.37 -6.77 2.66
N ARG A 46 14.01 -5.60 2.60
CA ARG A 46 14.91 -5.07 3.63
C ARG A 46 14.27 -3.94 4.43
N LEU A 47 12.95 -3.77 4.29
CA LEU A 47 12.19 -2.71 4.94
C LEU A 47 12.30 -2.83 6.46
N LYS A 48 12.76 -1.74 7.10
CA LYS A 48 12.74 -1.60 8.56
C LYS A 48 11.33 -1.29 9.04
N PRO A 49 11.02 -1.50 10.34
CA PRO A 49 9.75 -1.10 10.92
C PRO A 49 9.47 0.39 10.65
N CYS A 50 8.38 0.65 9.95
CA CYS A 50 7.89 1.97 9.58
C CYS A 50 6.36 1.97 9.62
N ASP A 51 5.77 3.15 9.45
CA ASP A 51 4.34 3.39 9.65
C ASP A 51 3.59 3.57 8.32
N ALA A 52 4.31 3.95 7.26
CA ALA A 52 3.80 4.03 5.91
C ALA A 52 4.95 3.90 4.90
N ILE A 53 4.60 3.59 3.66
CA ILE A 53 5.51 3.63 2.51
C ILE A 53 5.05 4.72 1.55
N PHE A 54 5.97 5.57 1.12
CA PHE A 54 5.74 6.61 0.11
C PHE A 54 6.65 6.38 -1.09
N PHE A 55 6.07 6.01 -2.22
CA PHE A 55 6.80 5.78 -3.46
C PHE A 55 6.92 7.07 -4.26
N SER A 56 8.04 7.26 -4.96
CA SER A 56 8.29 8.45 -5.79
C SER A 56 7.40 8.57 -7.02
N GLY A 57 6.60 7.54 -7.33
CA GLY A 57 5.68 7.54 -8.46
C GLY A 57 5.00 6.20 -8.67
N ALA A 58 4.21 6.10 -9.74
CA ALA A 58 3.39 4.93 -10.05
C ALA A 58 4.21 3.66 -10.29
N LEU A 59 5.31 3.73 -11.06
CA LEU A 59 6.10 2.55 -11.40
C LEU A 59 6.66 1.81 -10.17
N PRO A 60 7.45 2.44 -9.28
CA PRO A 60 7.98 1.74 -8.12
C PRO A 60 6.85 1.25 -7.19
N TYR A 61 5.70 1.94 -7.14
CA TYR A 61 4.53 1.48 -6.42
C TYR A 61 3.98 0.17 -6.98
N TYR A 62 3.74 0.08 -8.29
CA TYR A 62 3.17 -1.11 -8.93
C TYR A 62 4.16 -2.27 -9.05
N MET A 63 5.44 -2.01 -9.32
CA MET A 63 6.47 -3.05 -9.38
C MET A 63 6.73 -3.70 -8.01
N ALA A 64 6.37 -3.02 -6.92
CA ALA A 64 6.45 -3.55 -5.56
C ALA A 64 5.16 -4.25 -5.09
N LYS A 65 4.13 -4.38 -5.94
CA LYS A 65 2.77 -4.79 -5.56
C LYS A 65 2.72 -6.04 -4.70
N GLU A 66 3.38 -7.12 -5.12
CA GLU A 66 3.29 -8.42 -4.44
C GLU A 66 3.75 -8.37 -2.98
N ILE A 67 4.88 -7.70 -2.71
CA ILE A 67 5.41 -7.55 -1.35
C ILE A 67 4.62 -6.48 -0.60
N ARG A 68 4.35 -5.35 -1.25
CA ARG A 68 3.61 -4.22 -0.68
C ARG A 68 2.24 -4.64 -0.13
N GLU A 69 1.48 -5.44 -0.87
CA GLU A 69 0.14 -5.89 -0.44
C GLU A 69 0.17 -6.86 0.75
N GLN A 70 1.32 -7.49 1.02
CA GLN A 70 1.52 -8.34 2.19
C GLN A 70 1.81 -7.52 3.46
N LEU A 71 2.27 -6.28 3.33
CA LEU A 71 2.60 -5.43 4.47
C LEU A 71 1.32 -4.92 5.18
N PRO A 72 1.32 -4.81 6.52
CA PRO A 72 0.15 -4.34 7.28
C PRO A 72 0.08 -2.80 7.38
N ILE A 73 0.94 -2.09 6.67
CA ILE A 73 1.05 -0.63 6.70
C ILE A 73 0.55 -0.01 5.39
N PRO A 74 -0.02 1.20 5.43
CA PRO A 74 -0.46 1.89 4.23
C PRO A 74 0.72 2.20 3.31
N SER A 75 0.44 2.18 2.01
CA SER A 75 1.37 2.59 0.97
C SER A 75 0.69 3.56 0.02
N VAL A 76 1.42 4.61 -0.35
CA VAL A 76 0.98 5.66 -1.26
C VAL A 76 2.12 6.01 -2.21
N TYR A 77 1.82 6.70 -3.30
CA TYR A 77 2.82 7.18 -4.23
C TYR A 77 2.57 8.64 -4.58
N LEU A 78 3.60 9.34 -5.04
CA LEU A 78 3.44 10.69 -5.57
C LEU A 78 2.59 10.63 -6.84
N GLN A 79 1.35 11.10 -6.74
CA GLN A 79 0.46 11.18 -7.88
C GLN A 79 0.85 12.37 -8.76
N GLN A 80 0.77 12.16 -10.06
CA GLN A 80 0.88 13.22 -11.05
C GLN A 80 -0.49 13.84 -11.28
N ASP A 81 -0.49 15.12 -11.62
CA ASP A 81 -1.68 15.92 -11.89
C ASP A 81 -1.40 16.98 -12.97
N GLU A 82 -2.42 17.76 -13.31
CA GLU A 82 -2.30 18.89 -14.24
C GLU A 82 -1.26 19.91 -13.78
N THR A 83 -1.09 20.12 -12.46
CA THR A 83 -0.08 21.04 -11.89
C THR A 83 1.34 20.62 -12.27
N THR A 84 1.61 19.33 -12.17
CA THR A 84 2.89 18.69 -12.50
C THR A 84 3.21 18.87 -13.98
N VAL A 85 2.24 18.60 -14.85
CA VAL A 85 2.35 18.76 -16.30
C VAL A 85 2.53 20.23 -16.68
N ALA A 86 1.69 21.12 -16.17
CA ALA A 86 1.73 22.55 -16.48
C ALA A 86 3.04 23.21 -16.04
N SER A 87 3.53 22.87 -14.84
CA SER A 87 4.80 23.40 -14.32
C SER A 87 5.99 22.96 -15.17
N SER A 88 5.97 21.70 -15.62
CA SER A 88 7.02 21.12 -16.47
C SER A 88 7.04 21.78 -17.86
N LEU A 89 5.86 21.93 -18.48
CA LEU A 89 5.73 22.64 -19.76
C LEU A 89 6.16 24.10 -19.64
N LEU A 90 5.74 24.81 -18.59
CA LEU A 90 6.14 26.20 -18.37
C LEU A 90 7.66 26.34 -18.27
N SER A 91 8.32 25.44 -17.54
CA SER A 91 9.78 25.42 -17.43
C SER A 91 10.45 25.25 -18.79
N ILE A 92 9.99 24.27 -19.59
CA ILE A 92 10.54 24.01 -20.93
C ILE A 92 10.33 25.21 -21.85
N ILE A 93 9.12 25.77 -21.90
CA ILE A 93 8.80 26.93 -22.73
C ILE A 93 9.68 28.12 -22.33
N TYR A 94 9.81 28.39 -21.03
CA TYR A 94 10.54 29.55 -20.53
C TYR A 94 12.05 29.45 -20.74
N HIS A 95 12.64 28.26 -20.50
CA HIS A 95 14.09 28.08 -20.53
C HIS A 95 14.63 27.63 -21.89
N GLN A 96 13.83 26.94 -22.71
CA GLN A 96 14.27 26.33 -23.96
C GLN A 96 13.53 26.86 -25.19
N SER A 97 12.45 27.64 -25.00
CA SER A 97 11.61 28.16 -26.10
C SER A 97 11.04 27.07 -27.01
N ILE A 98 10.88 25.84 -26.49
CA ILE A 98 10.29 24.71 -27.21
C ILE A 98 8.77 24.77 -27.07
N GLN A 99 8.06 24.65 -28.19
CA GLN A 99 6.59 24.68 -28.21
C GLN A 99 6.01 23.33 -27.74
N PRO A 100 4.84 23.31 -27.06
CA PRO A 100 4.29 22.08 -26.49
C PRO A 100 4.08 20.92 -27.47
N HIS A 101 3.67 21.18 -28.72
CA HIS A 101 3.51 20.12 -29.73
C HIS A 101 4.85 19.51 -30.20
N LYS A 102 5.99 20.15 -29.89
CA LYS A 102 7.34 19.65 -30.14
C LYS A 102 7.90 18.83 -28.98
N ILE A 103 7.05 18.41 -28.05
CA ILE A 103 7.45 17.63 -26.89
C ILE A 103 6.72 16.28 -26.93
N SER A 104 7.48 15.19 -26.88
CA SER A 104 6.92 13.86 -26.62
C SER A 104 6.82 13.66 -25.11
N ILE A 105 5.68 13.18 -24.61
CA ILE A 105 5.38 13.12 -23.18
C ILE A 105 4.91 11.72 -22.81
N ASP A 106 5.42 11.14 -21.72
CA ASP A 106 4.82 9.96 -21.09
C ASP A 106 4.11 10.33 -19.78
N LEU A 107 2.90 9.78 -19.60
CA LEU A 107 2.03 10.05 -18.45
C LEU A 107 1.26 8.81 -18.03
N VAL A 108 0.94 8.76 -16.74
CA VAL A 108 0.00 7.75 -16.22
C VAL A 108 -1.40 7.94 -16.74
N ASP A 109 -1.84 9.17 -17.03
CA ASP A 109 -3.13 9.46 -17.62
C ASP A 109 -2.98 10.63 -18.60
N ARG A 110 -3.36 10.42 -19.86
CA ARG A 110 -3.33 11.49 -20.88
C ARG A 110 -4.32 12.62 -20.61
N SER A 111 -5.30 12.41 -19.73
CA SER A 111 -6.29 13.43 -19.41
C SER A 111 -5.60 14.67 -18.83
N PHE A 112 -4.53 14.51 -18.04
CA PHE A 112 -3.81 15.62 -17.43
C PHE A 112 -3.28 16.61 -18.46
N ILE A 113 -2.57 16.13 -19.49
CA ILE A 113 -2.06 16.98 -20.57
C ILE A 113 -3.16 17.51 -21.47
N THR A 114 -4.21 16.72 -21.71
CA THR A 114 -5.36 17.14 -22.51
C THR A 114 -6.09 18.31 -21.83
N ASN A 115 -6.31 18.22 -20.52
CA ASN A 115 -6.90 19.26 -19.70
C ASN A 115 -6.03 20.51 -19.68
N VAL A 116 -4.72 20.36 -19.45
CA VAL A 116 -3.77 21.49 -19.48
C VAL A 116 -3.81 22.21 -20.83
N PHE A 117 -3.76 21.48 -21.96
CA PHE A 117 -3.83 22.07 -23.29
C PHE A 117 -5.15 22.80 -23.53
N HIS A 118 -6.27 22.18 -23.14
CA HIS A 118 -7.59 22.79 -23.23
C HIS A 118 -7.67 24.10 -22.43
N ASP A 119 -7.21 24.09 -21.18
CA ASP A 119 -7.35 25.22 -20.25
C ASP A 119 -6.53 26.44 -20.68
N ILE A 120 -5.40 26.23 -21.35
CA ILE A 120 -4.57 27.32 -21.91
C ILE A 120 -4.90 27.64 -23.38
N GLY A 121 -5.91 26.98 -23.96
CA GLY A 121 -6.40 27.25 -25.32
C GLY A 121 -5.50 26.72 -26.45
N LEU A 122 -4.65 25.72 -26.18
CA LEU A 122 -3.90 25.02 -27.22
C LEU A 122 -4.82 24.08 -28.00
N LYS A 123 -4.82 24.22 -29.32
CA LYS A 123 -5.63 23.39 -30.24
C LYS A 123 -4.89 22.18 -30.80
N GLU A 124 -3.61 22.06 -30.45
CA GLU A 124 -2.72 21.01 -30.93
C GLU A 124 -3.00 19.70 -30.19
N THR A 125 -2.78 18.57 -30.85
CA THR A 125 -2.86 17.27 -30.17
C THR A 125 -1.52 16.96 -29.50
N PRO A 126 -1.49 16.69 -28.19
CA PRO A 126 -0.25 16.40 -27.49
C PRO A 126 0.33 15.04 -27.95
N GLN A 127 1.65 14.95 -28.08
CA GLN A 127 2.35 13.73 -28.47
C GLN A 127 2.58 12.87 -27.22
N VAL A 128 1.58 12.08 -26.83
CA VAL A 128 1.55 11.44 -25.50
C VAL A 128 1.55 9.93 -25.61
N MET A 129 2.38 9.29 -24.79
CA MET A 129 2.21 7.89 -24.46
C MET A 129 1.61 7.73 -23.06
N ASP A 130 0.46 7.07 -23.05
CA ASP A 130 -0.29 6.75 -21.84
C ASP A 130 0.11 5.35 -21.36
N TYR A 131 0.31 5.21 -20.05
CA TYR A 131 0.71 3.96 -19.43
C TYR A 131 -0.17 3.51 -18.25
N GLU A 132 -1.37 4.07 -18.06
CA GLU A 132 -2.26 3.71 -16.92
C GLU A 132 -2.47 2.20 -16.78
N ASN A 133 -2.74 1.55 -17.90
CA ASN A 133 -3.17 0.15 -17.99
C ASN A 133 -2.02 -0.81 -18.35
N MET A 134 -0.78 -0.36 -18.20
CA MET A 134 0.39 -1.18 -18.48
C MET A 134 0.63 -2.22 -17.36
N LEU A 135 1.05 -3.42 -17.78
CA LEU A 135 1.42 -4.52 -16.87
C LEU A 135 2.92 -4.46 -16.62
N TRP A 136 3.27 -3.71 -15.58
CA TRP A 136 4.64 -3.33 -15.21
C TRP A 136 5.65 -4.48 -15.24
N SER A 137 6.50 -4.44 -16.26
CA SER A 137 7.68 -5.30 -16.46
C SER A 137 8.84 -4.49 -17.06
N ASN A 138 10.05 -5.05 -17.10
CA ASN A 138 11.22 -4.37 -17.70
C ASN A 138 11.00 -3.99 -19.18
N ASP A 139 10.15 -4.74 -19.90
CA ASP A 139 9.87 -4.48 -21.31
C ASP A 139 9.11 -3.17 -21.54
N GLU A 140 8.40 -2.66 -20.52
CA GLU A 140 7.58 -1.46 -20.66
C GLU A 140 8.39 -0.17 -20.56
N ILE A 141 9.42 -0.12 -19.72
CA ILE A 141 10.35 1.04 -19.70
C ILE A 141 11.04 1.17 -21.05
N LYS A 142 11.45 0.04 -21.65
CA LYS A 142 12.01 0.03 -23.00
C LYS A 142 11.01 0.58 -24.02
N ARG A 143 9.74 0.20 -23.93
CA ARG A 143 8.68 0.73 -24.81
C ARG A 143 8.52 2.25 -24.69
N ILE A 144 8.70 2.81 -23.50
CA ILE A 144 8.68 4.27 -23.28
C ILE A 144 9.87 4.95 -23.95
N ILE A 145 11.07 4.38 -23.79
CA ILE A 145 12.27 4.86 -24.48
C ILE A 145 12.09 4.80 -26.00
N ASP A 146 11.61 3.67 -26.53
CA ASP A 146 11.39 3.47 -27.96
C ASP A 146 10.36 4.47 -28.53
N PHE A 147 9.33 4.82 -27.76
CA PHE A 147 8.35 5.85 -28.13
C PHE A 147 8.99 7.23 -28.32
N HIS A 148 9.75 7.71 -27.32
CA HIS A 148 10.42 9.01 -27.40
C HIS A 148 11.47 9.03 -28.51
N LEU A 149 12.24 7.95 -28.64
CA LEU A 149 13.25 7.80 -29.68
C LEU A 149 12.63 7.88 -31.08
N ALA A 150 11.53 7.16 -31.33
CA ALA A 150 10.85 7.17 -32.61
C ALA A 150 10.32 8.57 -32.97
N LYS A 151 9.73 9.27 -32.00
CA LYS A 151 9.22 10.64 -32.19
C LYS A 151 10.32 11.65 -32.48
N TYR A 152 11.46 11.51 -31.84
CA TYR A 152 12.62 12.38 -32.08
C TYR A 152 13.24 12.09 -33.45
N GLN A 153 13.45 10.83 -33.80
CA GLN A 153 14.04 10.42 -35.08
C GLN A 153 13.17 10.79 -36.29
N SER A 154 11.84 10.84 -36.13
CA SER A 154 10.94 11.30 -37.20
C SER A 154 10.95 12.82 -37.39
N GLY A 155 11.58 13.58 -36.48
CA GLY A 155 11.58 15.06 -36.50
C GLY A 155 10.23 15.67 -36.07
N GLU A 156 9.32 14.86 -35.52
CA GLU A 156 8.03 15.34 -35.01
C GLU A 156 8.22 16.21 -33.76
N VAL A 157 9.15 15.82 -32.87
CA VAL A 157 9.44 16.47 -31.59
C VAL A 157 10.92 16.83 -31.46
N ASP A 158 11.21 17.86 -30.67
CA ASP A 158 12.56 18.35 -30.39
C ASP A 158 13.05 17.91 -28.99
N LEU A 159 12.12 17.49 -28.12
CA LEU A 159 12.38 17.14 -26.72
C LEU A 159 11.47 15.99 -26.24
N ALA A 160 11.98 15.15 -25.35
CA ALA A 160 11.19 14.22 -24.55
C ALA A 160 10.97 14.76 -23.12
N LEU A 161 9.74 14.76 -22.63
CA LEU A 161 9.41 15.07 -21.24
C LEU A 161 8.93 13.80 -20.55
N THR A 162 9.66 13.34 -19.54
CA THR A 162 9.36 12.07 -18.87
C THR A 162 9.26 12.17 -17.37
N SER A 163 8.32 11.43 -16.77
CA SER A 163 8.20 11.31 -15.32
C SER A 163 8.98 10.14 -14.72
N ILE A 164 9.72 9.39 -15.55
CA ILE A 164 10.41 8.18 -15.16
C ILE A 164 11.92 8.42 -15.23
N HIS A 165 12.57 8.44 -14.06
CA HIS A 165 14.02 8.67 -13.95
C HIS A 165 14.86 7.74 -14.82
N ALA A 166 14.53 6.45 -14.85
CA ALA A 166 15.24 5.48 -15.70
C ALA A 166 15.09 5.78 -17.20
N VAL A 167 13.93 6.27 -17.65
CA VAL A 167 13.72 6.67 -19.05
C VAL A 167 14.57 7.90 -19.38
N TYR A 168 14.55 8.92 -18.52
CA TYR A 168 15.40 10.10 -18.68
C TYR A 168 16.88 9.74 -18.80
N ASP A 169 17.39 8.91 -17.87
CA ASP A 169 18.79 8.52 -17.86
C ASP A 169 19.19 7.77 -19.14
N GLU A 170 18.34 6.87 -19.63
CA GLU A 170 18.60 6.15 -20.88
C GLU A 170 18.54 7.08 -22.10
N LEU A 171 17.54 7.96 -22.19
CA LEU A 171 17.43 8.96 -23.27
C LEU A 171 18.67 9.87 -23.33
N GLN A 172 19.13 10.36 -22.18
CA GLN A 172 20.37 11.15 -22.09
C GLN A 172 21.59 10.36 -22.55
N LYS A 173 21.72 9.09 -22.15
CA LYS A 173 22.85 8.22 -22.57
C LYS A 173 22.89 8.01 -24.08
N ILE A 174 21.73 7.88 -24.73
CA ILE A 174 21.66 7.72 -26.20
C ILE A 174 21.61 9.05 -26.97
N GLY A 175 21.77 10.18 -26.29
CA GLY A 175 21.88 11.50 -26.90
C GLY A 175 20.56 12.12 -27.36
N ILE A 176 19.43 11.67 -26.80
CA ILE A 176 18.11 12.25 -27.07
C ILE A 176 17.86 13.39 -26.07
N PRO A 177 17.59 14.63 -26.53
CA PRO A 177 17.21 15.73 -25.65
C PRO A 177 15.98 15.35 -24.81
N SER A 178 16.13 15.41 -23.50
CA SER A 178 15.04 15.06 -22.58
C SER A 178 15.06 15.92 -21.33
N GLU A 179 13.89 16.10 -20.75
CA GLU A 179 13.66 16.75 -19.46
C GLU A 179 12.86 15.81 -18.56
N ARG A 180 13.08 15.97 -17.26
CA ARG A 180 12.27 15.30 -16.25
C ARG A 180 11.06 16.14 -15.93
N MET A 181 9.95 15.46 -15.69
CA MET A 181 8.78 16.09 -15.12
C MET A 181 9.13 16.63 -13.73
N ILE A 182 8.77 17.88 -13.48
CA ILE A 182 9.04 18.55 -12.22
C ILE A 182 8.12 17.93 -11.17
N ASP A 183 8.67 17.47 -10.06
CA ASP A 183 7.89 17.14 -8.86
C ASP A 183 7.59 18.43 -8.09
N PRO A 184 6.37 19.01 -8.18
CA PRO A 184 6.11 20.29 -7.52
C PRO A 184 6.23 20.12 -6.01
N THR A 185 6.88 21.07 -5.34
CA THR A 185 7.08 21.04 -3.87
C THR A 185 5.77 20.79 -3.12
N GLN A 186 4.66 21.38 -3.58
CA GLN A 186 3.35 21.17 -2.96
C GLN A 186 2.84 19.75 -3.14
N SER A 187 3.07 19.10 -4.28
CA SER A 187 2.66 17.70 -4.50
C SER A 187 3.41 16.75 -3.55
N ILE A 188 4.71 16.98 -3.33
CA ILE A 188 5.51 16.24 -2.34
C ILE A 188 4.94 16.45 -0.92
N ILE A 189 4.65 17.70 -0.53
CA ILE A 189 4.07 18.02 0.78
C ILE A 189 2.72 17.32 0.97
N HIS A 190 1.83 17.37 -0.03
CA HIS A 190 0.53 16.71 0.04
C HIS A 190 0.69 15.19 0.13
N GLY A 191 1.58 14.59 -0.66
CA GLY A 191 1.85 13.15 -0.61
C GLY A 191 2.36 12.68 0.76
N LEU A 192 3.29 13.41 1.35
CA LEU A 192 3.80 13.10 2.70
C LEU A 192 2.74 13.29 3.80
N LYS A 193 1.88 14.32 3.68
CA LYS A 193 0.76 14.52 4.61
C LYS A 193 -0.30 13.42 4.48
N ASP A 194 -0.62 13.00 3.27
CA ASP A 194 -1.55 11.89 3.02
C ASP A 194 -1.00 10.57 3.60
N ALA A 195 0.28 10.28 3.37
CA ALA A 195 0.97 9.15 3.99
C ALA A 195 0.87 9.19 5.52
N LYS A 196 1.09 10.36 6.14
CA LYS A 196 0.96 10.56 7.58
C LYS A 196 -0.47 10.28 8.07
N ILE A 197 -1.48 10.87 7.45
CA ILE A 197 -2.89 10.69 7.82
C ILE A 197 -3.29 9.21 7.75
N LYS A 198 -2.89 8.52 6.67
CA LYS A 198 -3.15 7.09 6.50
C LYS A 198 -2.45 6.25 7.56
N ALA A 199 -1.21 6.58 7.91
CA ALA A 199 -0.47 5.91 8.98
C ALA A 199 -1.15 6.09 10.34
N GLU A 200 -1.58 7.31 10.69
CA GLU A 200 -2.29 7.61 11.92
C GLU A 200 -3.63 6.86 12.01
N LEU A 201 -4.38 6.84 10.90
CA LEU A 201 -5.63 6.09 10.80
C LEU A 201 -5.40 4.59 10.98
N ALA A 202 -4.41 4.01 10.28
CA ALA A 202 -4.08 2.59 10.38
C ALA A 202 -3.64 2.20 11.80
N LYS A 203 -2.89 3.06 12.48
CA LYS A 203 -2.48 2.86 13.89
C LYS A 203 -3.65 2.95 14.84
N SER A 204 -4.49 3.98 14.71
CA SER A 204 -5.69 4.15 15.52
C SER A 204 -6.64 2.96 15.36
N HIS A 205 -6.82 2.50 14.13
CA HIS A 205 -7.62 1.33 13.80
C HIS A 205 -7.03 0.05 14.41
N SER A 206 -5.74 -0.19 14.22
CA SER A 206 -5.02 -1.35 14.79
C SER A 206 -5.08 -1.38 16.32
N ALA A 207 -5.05 -0.21 16.98
CA ALA A 207 -5.10 -0.09 18.44
C ALA A 207 -6.52 -0.27 19.05
N THR A 208 -7.56 -0.44 18.22
CA THR A 208 -8.93 -0.68 18.70
C THR A 208 -9.00 -2.00 19.47
N VAL A 209 -9.88 -2.08 20.48
CA VAL A 209 -10.00 -3.27 21.33
C VAL A 209 -10.51 -4.46 20.51
N GLY A 210 -9.79 -5.57 20.60
CA GLY A 210 -10.19 -6.87 20.09
C GLY A 210 -10.45 -7.84 21.26
N ALA A 211 -11.43 -8.72 21.09
CA ALA A 211 -11.67 -9.83 21.99
C ALA A 211 -11.77 -11.14 21.20
N CYS A 212 -11.24 -12.21 21.76
CA CYS A 212 -11.35 -13.57 21.25
C CYS A 212 -12.04 -14.43 22.32
N ILE A 213 -13.11 -15.13 21.96
CA ILE A 213 -13.76 -16.11 22.84
C ILE A 213 -13.68 -17.46 22.17
N ILE A 214 -13.13 -18.42 22.91
CA ILE A 214 -12.99 -19.82 22.51
C ILE A 214 -13.81 -20.67 23.48
N SER A 215 -14.68 -21.52 22.93
CA SER A 215 -15.41 -22.53 23.70
C SER A 215 -15.10 -23.92 23.18
N PHE A 216 -14.77 -24.81 24.10
CA PHE A 216 -14.51 -26.22 23.83
C PHE A 216 -15.79 -27.03 24.05
N ILE A 217 -15.98 -28.08 23.25
CA ILE A 217 -17.01 -29.09 23.55
C ILE A 217 -16.50 -30.01 24.67
N GLU A 218 -15.23 -30.42 24.59
CA GLU A 218 -14.52 -31.18 25.61
C GLU A 218 -13.16 -30.54 25.84
N LEU A 219 -12.79 -30.30 27.10
CA LEU A 219 -11.51 -29.69 27.46
C LEU A 219 -10.48 -30.77 27.77
N GLN A 220 -9.38 -30.79 27.01
CA GLN A 220 -8.25 -31.69 27.22
C GLN A 220 -7.02 -30.91 27.73
N GLU A 221 -6.04 -31.58 28.34
CA GLU A 221 -4.80 -30.92 28.77
C GLU A 221 -4.06 -30.27 27.58
N SER A 222 -4.07 -30.92 26.41
CA SER A 222 -3.52 -30.39 25.15
C SER A 222 -4.19 -29.07 24.72
N SER A 223 -5.48 -28.89 25.02
CA SER A 223 -6.22 -27.65 24.74
C SER A 223 -5.66 -26.46 25.51
N LEU A 224 -5.26 -26.65 26.77
CA LEU A 224 -4.67 -25.60 27.61
C LEU A 224 -3.29 -25.17 27.09
N GLU A 225 -2.51 -26.10 26.56
CA GLU A 225 -1.24 -25.80 25.91
C GLU A 225 -1.45 -24.96 24.65
N GLN A 226 -2.45 -25.31 23.81
CA GLN A 226 -2.79 -24.54 22.62
C GLN A 226 -3.25 -23.11 22.95
N LEU A 227 -4.05 -22.93 24.01
CA LEU A 227 -4.45 -21.59 24.47
C LEU A 227 -3.24 -20.71 24.79
N ASN A 228 -2.17 -21.27 25.38
CA ASN A 228 -0.93 -20.53 25.64
C ASN A 228 -0.17 -20.16 24.35
N VAL A 229 -0.23 -20.98 23.31
CA VAL A 229 0.37 -20.67 22.01
C VAL A 229 -0.41 -19.54 21.33
N ILE A 230 -1.74 -19.65 21.30
CA ILE A 230 -2.65 -18.64 20.75
C ILE A 230 -2.51 -17.32 21.49
N SER A 231 -2.36 -17.36 22.82
CA SER A 231 -2.24 -16.14 23.61
C SER A 231 -0.96 -15.36 23.29
N LYS A 232 0.15 -16.06 23.01
CA LYS A 232 1.41 -15.44 22.55
C LYS A 232 1.26 -14.81 21.17
N GLU A 233 0.60 -15.53 20.24
CA GLU A 233 0.33 -15.03 18.89
C GLU A 233 -0.52 -13.76 18.92
N LEU A 234 -1.61 -13.78 19.70
CA LEU A 234 -2.51 -12.63 19.87
C LEU A 234 -2.04 -11.62 20.91
N ARG A 235 -0.81 -11.76 21.45
CA ARG A 235 -0.23 -10.87 22.47
C ARG A 235 -1.14 -10.55 23.65
N GLY A 236 -1.89 -11.55 24.09
CA GLY A 236 -2.82 -11.44 25.20
C GLY A 236 -2.67 -12.61 26.17
N SER A 237 -3.59 -12.67 27.13
CA SER A 237 -3.70 -13.78 28.08
C SER A 237 -5.16 -14.21 28.18
N PHE A 238 -5.41 -15.52 28.09
CA PHE A 238 -6.75 -16.05 28.29
C PHE A 238 -7.15 -15.97 29.76
N LYS A 239 -8.39 -15.59 30.00
CA LYS A 239 -9.09 -15.72 31.27
C LYS A 239 -10.22 -16.73 31.09
N GLN A 240 -10.33 -17.65 32.03
CA GLN A 240 -11.45 -18.59 32.07
C GLN A 240 -12.73 -17.84 32.47
N VAL A 241 -13.80 -18.01 31.68
CA VAL A 241 -15.14 -17.45 31.93
C VAL A 241 -16.03 -18.48 32.61
N ASP A 242 -15.97 -19.73 32.12
CA ASP A 242 -16.63 -20.91 32.68
C ASP A 242 -15.78 -22.16 32.41
N GLU A 243 -16.25 -23.35 32.77
CA GLU A 243 -15.48 -24.60 32.65
C GLU A 243 -14.94 -24.86 31.24
N MET A 244 -15.67 -24.42 30.20
CA MET A 244 -15.34 -24.73 28.80
C MET A 244 -15.05 -23.49 27.96
N THR A 245 -15.15 -22.28 28.53
CA THR A 245 -15.04 -21.01 27.79
C THR A 245 -13.91 -20.15 28.32
N PHE A 246 -13.12 -19.64 27.39
CA PHE A 246 -12.01 -18.74 27.64
C PHE A 246 -12.16 -17.47 26.81
N ILE A 247 -11.76 -16.34 27.39
CA ILE A 247 -11.73 -15.04 26.72
C ILE A 247 -10.33 -14.44 26.77
N LEU A 248 -9.88 -13.87 25.66
CA LEU A 248 -8.65 -13.11 25.57
C LEU A 248 -8.95 -11.72 25.03
N TYR A 249 -8.37 -10.72 25.67
CA TYR A 249 -8.38 -9.34 25.18
C TYR A 249 -7.06 -9.04 24.49
N THR A 250 -7.16 -8.38 23.34
CA THR A 250 -6.05 -8.03 22.46
C THR A 250 -6.41 -6.77 21.69
N THR A 251 -5.64 -6.46 20.65
CA THR A 251 -5.92 -5.39 19.71
C THR A 251 -6.49 -5.96 18.41
N ARG A 252 -7.27 -5.14 17.72
CA ARG A 252 -7.73 -5.45 16.36
C ARG A 252 -6.56 -5.75 15.42
N GLY A 253 -5.47 -4.99 15.55
CA GLY A 253 -4.27 -5.16 14.72
C GLY A 253 -3.60 -6.52 14.90
N ASP A 254 -3.49 -7.03 16.14
CA ASP A 254 -2.91 -8.35 16.38
C ASP A 254 -3.80 -9.46 15.76
N ILE A 255 -5.12 -9.36 15.88
CA ILE A 255 -6.07 -10.31 15.25
C ILE A 255 -5.95 -10.27 13.72
N GLU A 256 -6.02 -9.08 13.11
CA GLU A 256 -5.94 -8.92 11.66
C GLU A 256 -4.60 -9.40 11.09
N LEU A 257 -3.50 -9.19 11.81
CA LEU A 257 -2.17 -9.69 11.44
C LEU A 257 -2.11 -11.23 11.47
N SER A 258 -2.62 -11.86 12.51
CA SER A 258 -2.61 -13.33 12.63
C SER A 258 -3.50 -14.01 11.59
N ILE A 259 -4.59 -13.35 11.17
CA ILE A 259 -5.43 -13.79 10.04
C ILE A 259 -4.68 -13.62 8.70
N LYS A 260 -4.10 -12.45 8.45
CA LYS A 260 -3.40 -12.16 7.19
C LYS A 260 -2.23 -13.12 6.92
N THR A 261 -1.57 -13.57 7.99
CA THR A 261 -0.46 -14.54 7.91
C THR A 261 -0.91 -16.01 7.94
N ASN A 262 -2.22 -16.28 7.98
CA ASN A 262 -2.82 -17.60 8.19
C ASN A 262 -2.27 -18.34 9.42
N THR A 263 -1.76 -17.61 10.40
CA THR A 263 -1.18 -18.20 11.62
C THR A 263 -2.29 -18.68 12.53
N ILE A 264 -3.35 -17.88 12.70
CA ILE A 264 -4.48 -18.25 13.55
C ILE A 264 -5.24 -19.47 13.04
N ASP A 265 -5.43 -19.58 11.73
CA ASP A 265 -6.08 -20.74 11.09
C ASP A 265 -5.34 -22.03 11.44
N ARG A 266 -4.01 -22.03 11.28
CA ARG A 266 -3.16 -23.19 11.62
C ARG A 266 -3.21 -23.52 13.11
N LEU A 267 -3.19 -22.50 13.98
CA LEU A 267 -3.24 -22.71 15.43
C LEU A 267 -4.59 -23.33 15.85
N PHE A 268 -5.69 -22.89 15.27
CA PHE A 268 -7.01 -23.43 15.58
C PHE A 268 -7.26 -24.82 15.00
N MET A 269 -6.70 -25.12 13.81
CA MET A 269 -6.74 -26.49 13.26
C MET A 269 -5.95 -27.50 14.10
N ASN A 270 -4.97 -27.05 14.89
CA ASN A 270 -4.20 -27.91 15.79
C ASN A 270 -4.86 -28.14 17.15
N ILE A 271 -6.04 -27.55 17.39
CA ILE A 271 -6.80 -27.82 18.60
C ILE A 271 -7.50 -29.16 18.44
N GLU A 272 -7.27 -30.09 19.37
CA GLU A 272 -7.98 -31.36 19.43
C GLU A 272 -9.42 -31.14 19.90
N GLY A 273 -10.37 -31.72 19.16
CA GLY A 273 -11.80 -31.61 19.44
C GLY A 273 -12.49 -30.43 18.75
N ALA A 274 -13.82 -30.44 18.81
CA ALA A 274 -14.64 -29.38 18.22
C ALA A 274 -14.58 -28.11 19.09
N VAL A 275 -14.34 -26.97 18.44
CA VAL A 275 -14.22 -25.67 19.09
C VAL A 275 -15.01 -24.60 18.36
N SER A 276 -15.66 -23.74 19.14
CA SER A 276 -16.37 -22.57 18.62
C SER A 276 -15.60 -21.31 18.98
N ILE A 277 -15.24 -20.54 17.95
CA ILE A 277 -14.38 -19.37 18.13
C ILE A 277 -15.05 -18.13 17.55
N GLY A 278 -14.99 -17.04 18.31
CA GLY A 278 -15.49 -15.74 17.89
C GLY A 278 -14.53 -14.62 18.21
N PHE A 279 -14.25 -13.79 17.22
CA PHE A 279 -13.58 -12.51 17.40
C PHE A 279 -14.57 -11.36 17.38
N GLY A 280 -14.30 -10.34 18.17
CA GLY A 280 -15.10 -9.12 18.22
C GLY A 280 -14.22 -7.89 18.30
N TYR A 281 -14.54 -6.88 17.51
CA TYR A 281 -13.92 -5.55 17.61
C TYR A 281 -14.89 -4.59 18.29
N GLY A 282 -14.37 -3.64 19.07
CA GLY A 282 -15.20 -2.63 19.73
C GLY A 282 -14.41 -1.42 20.17
N LYS A 283 -15.09 -0.28 20.30
CA LYS A 283 -14.53 0.95 20.88
C LYS A 283 -14.30 0.81 22.39
N THR A 284 -14.96 -0.17 23.02
CA THR A 284 -14.79 -0.51 24.43
C THR A 284 -14.60 -2.01 24.61
N VAL A 285 -14.04 -2.41 25.75
CA VAL A 285 -13.87 -3.83 26.13
C VAL A 285 -15.21 -4.57 26.11
N ASN A 286 -16.26 -3.97 26.67
CA ASN A 286 -17.59 -4.57 26.74
C ASN A 286 -18.18 -4.78 25.33
N GLU A 287 -18.03 -3.81 24.43
CA GLU A 287 -18.49 -3.94 23.05
C GLU A 287 -17.74 -5.06 22.31
N ALA A 288 -16.41 -5.11 22.43
CA ALA A 288 -15.59 -6.14 21.80
C ALA A 288 -15.95 -7.54 22.32
N GLU A 289 -16.13 -7.69 23.63
CA GLU A 289 -16.57 -8.94 24.26
C GLU A 289 -17.94 -9.36 23.76
N GLN A 290 -18.92 -8.46 23.74
CA GLN A 290 -20.27 -8.77 23.26
C GLN A 290 -20.24 -9.18 21.78
N ASN A 291 -19.45 -8.49 20.97
CA ASN A 291 -19.28 -8.84 19.57
C ASN A 291 -18.64 -10.22 19.38
N ALA A 292 -17.62 -10.56 20.18
CA ALA A 292 -16.97 -11.87 20.16
C ALA A 292 -17.94 -12.99 20.59
N LYS A 293 -18.79 -12.74 21.60
CA LYS A 293 -19.84 -13.69 22.04
C LYS A 293 -20.82 -14.00 20.90
N ILE A 294 -21.27 -12.97 20.18
CA ILE A 294 -22.17 -13.11 19.04
C ILE A 294 -21.49 -13.89 17.92
N ALA A 295 -20.27 -13.51 17.53
CA ALA A 295 -19.49 -14.18 16.49
C ALA A 295 -19.28 -15.68 16.81
N ARG A 296 -18.91 -16.01 18.06
CA ARG A 296 -18.78 -17.40 18.51
C ARG A 296 -20.10 -18.17 18.40
N GLY A 297 -21.23 -17.50 18.65
CA GLY A 297 -22.56 -18.09 18.47
C GLY A 297 -22.80 -18.56 17.03
N PHE A 298 -22.30 -17.82 16.03
CA PHE A 298 -22.33 -18.26 14.63
C PHE A 298 -21.43 -19.48 14.39
N ALA A 299 -20.23 -19.51 14.97
CA ALA A 299 -19.34 -20.68 14.87
C ALA A 299 -19.97 -21.95 15.47
N LYS A 300 -20.60 -21.84 16.65
CA LYS A 300 -21.24 -22.96 17.34
C LYS A 300 -22.37 -23.60 16.54
N ASN A 301 -23.08 -22.80 15.74
CA ASN A 301 -24.18 -23.27 14.91
C ASN A 301 -23.75 -23.63 13.48
N ASN A 302 -22.44 -23.60 13.19
CA ASN A 302 -21.91 -23.95 11.88
C ASN A 302 -21.66 -25.47 11.79
N PRO A 303 -21.96 -26.11 10.64
CA PRO A 303 -21.61 -27.52 10.42
C PRO A 303 -20.11 -27.84 10.44
N ILE A 304 -19.24 -26.84 10.27
CA ILE A 304 -17.77 -26.97 10.28
C ILE A 304 -17.29 -26.92 11.74
N GLU A 305 -16.75 -28.03 12.24
CA GLU A 305 -16.39 -28.24 13.66
C GLU A 305 -15.26 -27.33 14.19
N SER A 306 -14.46 -26.74 13.31
CA SER A 306 -13.33 -25.87 13.67
C SER A 306 -13.29 -24.62 12.81
N CYS A 307 -14.33 -23.79 12.90
CA CYS A 307 -14.39 -22.49 12.23
C CYS A 307 -14.48 -21.32 13.21
N PHE A 308 -14.18 -20.12 12.71
CA PHE A 308 -14.37 -18.89 13.46
C PHE A 308 -15.05 -17.79 12.64
N TYR A 309 -15.63 -16.84 13.37
CA TYR A 309 -16.23 -15.63 12.83
C TYR A 309 -15.66 -14.40 13.50
N ILE A 310 -15.82 -13.25 12.85
CA ILE A 310 -15.42 -11.93 13.35
C ILE A 310 -16.62 -11.01 13.25
N LEU A 311 -16.96 -10.29 14.33
CA LEU A 311 -17.97 -9.24 14.29
C LEU A 311 -17.33 -7.88 14.56
N THR A 312 -17.47 -6.95 13.62
CA THR A 312 -16.88 -5.61 13.73
C THR A 312 -17.71 -4.69 14.62
N SER A 313 -17.13 -3.53 14.96
CA SER A 313 -17.85 -2.46 15.67
C SER A 313 -19.10 -2.01 14.90
N ASP A 314 -19.05 -2.03 13.57
CA ASP A 314 -20.15 -1.66 12.66
C ASP A 314 -21.17 -2.81 12.43
N LYS A 315 -21.04 -3.90 13.20
CA LYS A 315 -21.90 -5.09 13.16
C LYS A 315 -21.84 -5.86 11.84
N GLU A 316 -20.74 -5.76 11.12
CA GLU A 316 -20.45 -6.60 9.97
C GLU A 316 -19.85 -7.93 10.42
N LEU A 317 -20.44 -9.04 9.98
CA LEU A 317 -20.00 -10.39 10.30
C LEU A 317 -19.13 -10.94 9.16
N PHE A 318 -17.91 -11.37 9.48
CA PHE A 318 -17.00 -12.05 8.57
C PHE A 318 -16.80 -13.50 8.98
N GLY A 319 -16.71 -14.39 8.00
CA GLY A 319 -16.51 -15.84 8.20
C GLY A 319 -17.53 -16.68 7.43
N PRO A 320 -17.52 -18.01 7.60
CA PRO A 320 -16.60 -18.75 8.45
C PRO A 320 -15.16 -18.70 7.91
N PHE A 321 -14.19 -18.71 8.82
CA PHE A 321 -12.78 -18.92 8.52
C PHE A 321 -12.31 -20.30 9.03
N PRO A 322 -11.31 -20.94 8.40
CA PRO A 322 -10.65 -20.51 7.16
C PRO A 322 -11.63 -20.47 5.98
N LYS A 323 -11.50 -19.49 5.08
CA LYS A 323 -12.33 -19.43 3.88
C LYS A 323 -12.02 -20.69 3.06
N GLU A 324 -13.03 -21.47 2.68
CA GLU A 324 -12.84 -22.65 1.82
C GLU A 324 -11.88 -22.28 0.68
N GLN A 325 -10.72 -22.94 0.63
CA GLN A 325 -9.87 -22.88 -0.55
C GLN A 325 -10.72 -23.41 -1.69
N ARG A 326 -11.18 -22.54 -2.59
CA ARG A 326 -11.62 -22.97 -3.91
C ARG A 326 -10.42 -23.64 -4.54
N VAL A 327 -10.38 -24.97 -4.49
CA VAL A 327 -9.56 -25.78 -5.37
C VAL A 327 -10.01 -25.37 -6.78
N GLN A 328 -9.15 -24.65 -7.49
CA GLN A 328 -9.30 -24.49 -8.93
C GLN A 328 -9.17 -25.89 -9.52
N SER A 329 -10.30 -26.45 -9.95
CA SER A 329 -10.36 -27.55 -10.91
C SER A 329 -10.11 -27.04 -12.32
#